data_AF-A0A7C2KIU1-F1
#
_entry.id   AF-A0A7C2KIU1-F1
#
_cell.length_a   1.000
_cell.length_b   1.000
_cell.length_c   1.000
_cell.angle_alpha   90.00
_cell.angle_beta   90.00
_cell.angle_gamma   90.00
#
_symmetry.space_group_name_H-M   'P 1'
#
loop_
_entity.id
_entity.type
_entity.pdbx_description
1 polymer ?
#
loop_
_entity_poly.entity_id
_entity_poly.type
_entity_poly.pdbx_seq_one_letter_code
_entity_poly.pdbx_strand_id
1 'polypeptide(L)'
;MERDPICHMEVSEKTALTIEYDGRTFYFCSEGCLDKFMTERSRKSLKTSYDLIIIGGGPAGLTAAVYAATLKTDAFLLARDLGGQAIDSTKIENYMGYDFITGPELVERFQYQLIHSHYMDHLMSDVEKIEPLEGGFHITTGELKKYFAKTLIITTGMTRKKLKIPGEEEYQRKGIFYGNLQDFSFVQGEDVAVIGGGNSALQVVENLHGIAKNIHIISDLKLT
;
A
#
# COMPACT_ATOMS: atom_id res chain seq x y z
N MET A 1 -34.35 6.41 27.56
CA MET A 1 -33.22 5.65 28.15
C MET A 1 -33.00 4.50 27.22
N GLU A 2 -31.78 4.39 26.70
CA GLU A 2 -31.40 3.46 25.66
C GLU A 2 -30.44 2.42 26.23
N ARG A 3 -30.20 1.34 25.50
CA ARG A 3 -29.34 0.25 25.98
C ARG A 3 -28.12 0.10 25.10
N ASP A 4 -26.95 0.10 25.72
CA ASP A 4 -25.69 -0.16 25.04
C ASP A 4 -25.72 -1.55 24.38
N PRO A 5 -25.49 -1.67 23.06
CA PRO A 5 -25.60 -2.96 22.35
C PRO A 5 -24.46 -3.93 22.67
N ILE A 6 -23.36 -3.47 23.28
CA ILE A 6 -22.18 -4.27 23.62
C ILE A 6 -22.19 -4.71 25.07
N CYS A 7 -22.35 -3.77 26.01
CA CYS A 7 -22.27 -4.08 27.44
C CYS A 7 -23.63 -4.19 28.12
N HIS A 8 -24.72 -3.83 27.42
CA HIS A 8 -26.09 -3.90 27.90
C HIS A 8 -26.44 -2.98 29.07
N MET A 9 -25.59 -1.98 29.36
CA MET A 9 -25.89 -0.91 30.31
C MET A 9 -26.98 0.02 29.79
N GLU A 10 -27.81 0.53 30.69
CA GLU A 10 -28.75 1.61 30.38
C GLU A 10 -28.01 2.95 30.32
N VAL A 11 -28.29 3.72 29.27
CA VAL A 11 -27.67 5.01 29.00
C VAL A 11 -28.73 6.07 28.72
N SER A 12 -28.46 7.30 29.13
CA SER A 12 -29.32 8.44 28.84
C SER A 12 -29.00 9.00 27.46
N GLU A 13 -30.02 9.20 26.61
CA GLU A 13 -29.87 9.77 25.27
C GLU A 13 -29.18 11.14 25.27
N LYS A 14 -29.25 11.89 26.38
CA LYS A 14 -28.63 13.21 26.50
C LYS A 14 -27.12 13.17 26.74
N THR A 15 -26.59 12.04 27.20
CA THR A 15 -25.18 11.92 27.65
C THR A 15 -24.45 10.76 27.01
N ALA A 16 -25.16 9.87 26.30
CA ALA A 16 -24.56 8.74 25.61
C ALA A 16 -23.78 9.18 24.37
N LEU A 17 -22.73 8.45 24.05
CA LEU A 17 -22.12 8.51 22.73
C LEU A 17 -23.09 7.89 21.72
N THR A 18 -23.18 8.45 20.52
CA THR A 18 -24.13 7.99 19.50
C THR A 18 -23.48 7.83 18.15
N ILE A 19 -23.98 6.87 17.37
CA ILE A 19 -23.66 6.71 15.95
C ILE A 19 -24.90 6.29 15.18
N GLU A 20 -24.99 6.71 13.93
CA GLU A 20 -25.96 6.18 12.98
C GLU A 20 -25.29 5.08 12.13
N TYR A 21 -25.85 3.88 12.15
CA TYR A 21 -25.35 2.74 11.40
C TYR A 21 -26.52 1.94 10.81
N ASP A 22 -26.51 1.70 9.50
CA ASP A 22 -27.57 0.98 8.78
C ASP A 22 -28.99 1.55 9.01
N GLY A 23 -29.08 2.90 9.04
CA GLY A 23 -30.35 3.62 9.24
C GLY A 23 -30.92 3.54 10.65
N ARG A 24 -30.12 3.13 11.64
CA ARG A 24 -30.50 3.08 13.06
C ARG A 24 -29.48 3.83 13.91
N THR A 25 -29.96 4.56 14.90
CA THR A 25 -29.12 5.21 15.91
C THR A 25 -28.81 4.24 17.03
N PHE A 26 -27.53 4.09 17.36
CA PHE A 26 -27.05 3.30 18.49
C PHE A 26 -26.46 4.22 19.57
N TYR A 27 -26.60 3.80 20.82
CA TYR A 27 -26.20 4.57 22.00
C TYR A 27 -25.20 3.75 22.81
N PHE A 28 -24.12 4.38 23.29
CA PHE A 28 -23.02 3.70 23.98
C PHE A 28 -22.68 4.34 25.31
N CYS A 29 -22.28 3.50 26.27
CA CYS A 29 -21.89 3.91 27.62
C CYS A 29 -20.46 4.47 27.67
N SER A 30 -19.61 4.13 26.69
CA SER A 30 -18.21 4.54 26.62
C SER A 30 -17.63 4.40 25.22
N GLU A 31 -16.52 5.07 24.95
CA GLU A 31 -15.77 4.95 23.68
C GLU A 31 -15.37 3.50 23.40
N GLY A 32 -14.95 2.75 24.43
CA GLY A 32 -14.60 1.34 24.27
C GLY A 32 -15.76 0.43 23.82
N CYS A 33 -17.02 0.78 24.14
CA CYS A 33 -18.18 0.05 23.63
C CYS A 33 -18.50 0.46 22.19
N LEU A 34 -18.37 1.75 21.85
CA LEU A 34 -18.48 2.22 20.47
C LEU A 34 -17.44 1.55 19.56
N ASP A 35 -16.17 1.51 19.99
CA ASP A 35 -15.08 0.90 19.22
C ASP A 35 -15.29 -0.60 19.02
N LYS A 36 -15.74 -1.32 20.05
CA LYS A 36 -16.10 -2.74 19.95
C LYS A 36 -17.27 -2.95 19.00
N PHE A 37 -18.31 -2.12 19.07
CA PHE A 37 -19.46 -2.20 18.17
C PHE A 37 -19.06 -2.00 16.71
N MET A 38 -18.19 -1.03 16.44
CA MET A 38 -17.63 -0.81 15.11
C MET A 38 -16.76 -1.98 14.65
N THR A 39 -15.92 -2.51 15.55
CA THR A 39 -15.01 -3.63 15.25
C THR A 39 -15.77 -4.94 14.99
N GLU A 40 -16.75 -5.29 15.84
CA GLU A 40 -17.53 -6.52 15.72
C GLU A 40 -18.42 -6.52 14.48
N ARG A 41 -19.03 -5.38 14.13
CA ARG A 41 -19.84 -5.26 12.91
C ARG A 41 -19.02 -5.03 11.65
N SER A 42 -17.76 -4.62 11.77
CA SER A 42 -16.80 -4.66 10.65
C SER A 42 -16.37 -6.08 10.28
N ARG A 43 -16.54 -7.07 11.18
CA ARG A 43 -16.29 -8.50 10.89
C ARG A 43 -17.44 -9.11 10.10
N LYS A 44 -17.67 -8.60 8.89
CA LYS A 44 -18.40 -9.34 7.87
C LYS A 44 -17.52 -10.53 7.47
N SER A 45 -18.07 -11.74 7.40
CA SER A 45 -17.32 -12.87 6.84
C SER A 45 -16.99 -12.53 5.38
N LEU A 46 -15.70 -12.46 5.05
CA LEU A 46 -15.25 -12.26 3.68
C LEU A 46 -15.89 -13.32 2.78
N LYS A 47 -16.38 -12.89 1.60
CA LYS A 47 -16.83 -13.84 0.58
C LYS A 47 -15.64 -14.68 0.12
N THR A 48 -15.94 -15.85 -0.42
CA THR A 48 -14.94 -16.72 -1.08
C THR A 48 -14.90 -16.52 -2.60
N SER A 49 -15.75 -15.66 -3.16
CA SER A 49 -15.87 -15.39 -4.59
C SER A 49 -16.18 -13.91 -4.84
N TYR A 50 -15.48 -13.32 -5.81
CA TYR A 50 -15.59 -11.91 -6.20
C TYR A 50 -15.59 -11.77 -7.73
N ASP A 51 -16.10 -10.65 -8.24
CA ASP A 51 -15.94 -10.33 -9.67
C ASP A 51 -14.50 -9.87 -9.96
N LEU A 52 -13.88 -9.16 -9.02
CA LEU A 52 -12.53 -8.62 -9.14
C LEU A 52 -11.72 -8.89 -7.86
N ILE A 53 -10.51 -9.44 -8.01
CA ILE A 53 -9.50 -9.40 -6.94
C ILE A 53 -8.31 -8.53 -7.37
N ILE A 54 -7.94 -7.61 -6.49
CA ILE A 54 -6.77 -6.72 -6.63
C ILE A 54 -5.67 -7.26 -5.73
N ILE A 55 -4.48 -7.49 -6.27
CA ILE A 55 -3.36 -8.09 -5.55
C ILE A 55 -2.21 -7.08 -5.43
N GLY A 56 -1.99 -6.57 -4.23
CA GLY A 56 -0.92 -5.63 -3.87
C GLY A 56 -1.47 -4.27 -3.43
N GLY A 57 -1.02 -3.78 -2.28
CA GLY A 57 -1.50 -2.54 -1.65
C GLY A 57 -0.65 -1.30 -1.91
N GLY A 58 0.14 -1.27 -2.98
CA GLY A 58 0.85 -0.06 -3.41
C GLY A 58 -0.08 0.99 -4.05
N PRO A 59 0.45 2.14 -4.52
CA PRO A 59 -0.36 3.21 -5.12
C PRO A 59 -1.25 2.72 -6.28
N ALA A 60 -0.74 1.80 -7.12
CA ALA A 60 -1.51 1.22 -8.22
C ALA A 60 -2.72 0.41 -7.74
N GLY A 61 -2.53 -0.45 -6.73
CA GLY A 61 -3.60 -1.29 -6.19
C GLY A 61 -4.61 -0.51 -5.37
N LEU A 62 -4.15 0.45 -4.57
CA LEU A 62 -5.02 1.36 -3.82
C LEU A 62 -5.87 2.23 -4.76
N THR A 63 -5.29 2.72 -5.85
CA THR A 63 -6.05 3.45 -6.88
C THR A 63 -7.09 2.55 -7.53
N ALA A 64 -6.73 1.34 -7.93
CA ALA A 64 -7.67 0.37 -8.49
C ALA A 64 -8.81 0.05 -7.51
N ALA A 65 -8.51 -0.09 -6.22
CA ALA A 65 -9.49 -0.35 -5.17
C ALA A 65 -10.48 0.81 -4.99
N VAL A 66 -10.00 2.06 -4.97
CA VAL A 66 -10.86 3.25 -4.91
C VAL A 66 -11.82 3.30 -6.10
N TYR A 67 -11.34 3.03 -7.31
CA TYR A 67 -12.19 3.00 -8.50
C TYR A 67 -13.21 1.86 -8.47
N ALA A 68 -12.79 0.65 -8.08
CA ALA A 68 -13.69 -0.49 -7.94
C ALA A 68 -14.80 -0.22 -6.91
N ALA A 69 -14.45 0.37 -5.77
CA ALA A 69 -15.42 0.74 -4.74
C ALA A 69 -16.38 1.86 -5.22
N THR A 70 -15.87 2.87 -5.92
CA THR A 70 -16.67 3.95 -6.52
C THR A 70 -17.70 3.40 -7.53
N LEU A 71 -17.28 2.42 -8.33
CA LEU A 71 -18.15 1.74 -9.31
C LEU A 71 -19.04 0.65 -8.68
N LYS A 72 -18.96 0.45 -7.35
CA LYS A 72 -19.69 -0.59 -6.61
C LYS A 72 -19.45 -2.00 -7.18
N THR A 73 -18.24 -2.25 -7.67
CA THR A 73 -17.80 -3.57 -8.13
C THR A 73 -17.68 -4.52 -6.93
N ASP A 74 -18.05 -5.79 -7.11
CA ASP A 74 -17.78 -6.83 -6.13
C ASP A 74 -16.28 -7.16 -6.12
N ALA A 75 -15.52 -6.35 -5.40
CA ALA A 75 -14.07 -6.32 -5.41
C ALA A 75 -13.46 -6.62 -4.04
N PHE A 76 -12.30 -7.27 -4.07
CA PHE A 76 -11.54 -7.65 -2.88
C PHE A 76 -10.05 -7.32 -3.03
N LEU A 77 -9.48 -6.61 -2.07
CA LEU A 77 -8.06 -6.26 -2.03
C LEU A 77 -7.29 -7.26 -1.16
N LEU A 78 -6.34 -7.95 -1.76
CA LEU A 78 -5.35 -8.76 -1.07
C LEU A 78 -4.01 -8.02 -1.09
N ALA A 79 -3.47 -7.68 0.07
CA ALA A 79 -2.23 -6.92 0.17
C ALA A 79 -1.36 -7.40 1.33
N ARG A 80 -0.05 -7.51 1.12
CA ARG A 80 0.92 -7.73 2.21
C ARG A 80 1.03 -6.49 3.11
N ASP A 81 1.10 -5.33 2.47
CA ASP A 81 1.28 -4.03 3.07
C ASP A 81 0.47 -2.98 2.30
N LEU A 82 0.21 -1.85 2.94
CA LEU A 82 -0.42 -0.70 2.31
C LEU A 82 0.61 0.40 2.13
N GLY A 83 0.76 0.88 0.90
CA GLY A 83 1.71 1.91 0.49
C GLY A 83 2.83 1.40 -0.43
N GLY A 84 3.21 0.12 -0.33
CA GLY A 84 4.32 -0.42 -1.12
C GLY A 84 5.59 0.41 -0.98
N GLN A 85 6.36 0.53 -2.06
CA GLN A 85 7.60 1.32 -2.05
C GLN A 85 7.41 2.83 -1.82
N ALA A 86 6.18 3.36 -1.96
CA ALA A 86 5.96 4.79 -1.79
C ALA A 86 6.25 5.24 -0.35
N ILE A 87 6.00 4.37 0.64
CA ILE A 87 6.24 4.65 2.06
C ILE A 87 7.72 4.98 2.35
N ASP A 88 8.63 4.48 1.52
CA ASP A 88 10.07 4.68 1.64
C ASP A 88 10.55 6.01 1.04
N SER A 89 9.67 6.86 0.53
CA SER A 89 10.07 8.13 -0.08
C SER A 89 10.13 9.22 1.00
N THR A 90 11.27 9.88 1.17
CA THR A 90 11.42 11.01 2.11
C THR A 90 10.89 12.32 1.53
N LYS A 91 10.87 12.45 0.20
CA LYS A 91 10.46 13.66 -0.51
C LYS A 91 9.84 13.26 -1.84
N ILE A 92 8.60 13.68 -2.09
CA ILE A 92 7.91 13.49 -3.36
C ILE A 92 7.45 14.86 -3.87
N GLU A 93 7.96 15.28 -5.02
CA GLU A 93 7.65 16.58 -5.68
C GLU A 93 7.10 16.40 -7.10
N ASN A 94 6.90 15.16 -7.52
CA ASN A 94 6.45 14.80 -8.87
C ASN A 94 5.09 14.06 -8.86
N TYR A 95 4.34 14.18 -7.76
CA TYR A 95 2.97 13.65 -7.68
C TYR A 95 2.00 14.80 -7.84
N MET A 96 1.36 14.88 -9.01
CA MET A 96 0.41 15.93 -9.36
C MET A 96 -0.62 16.17 -8.25
N GLY A 97 -0.82 17.44 -7.89
CA GLY A 97 -1.68 17.87 -6.79
C GLY A 97 -0.95 18.15 -5.47
N TYR A 98 0.35 17.81 -5.37
CA TYR A 98 1.21 18.20 -4.26
C TYR A 98 2.49 18.84 -4.79
N ASP A 99 2.83 20.02 -4.28
CA ASP A 99 4.16 20.62 -4.52
C ASP A 99 5.24 19.83 -3.76
N PHE A 100 4.89 19.33 -2.57
CA PHE A 100 5.71 18.49 -1.72
C PHE A 100 4.83 17.59 -0.85
N ILE A 101 5.18 16.31 -0.74
CA ILE A 101 4.61 15.39 0.24
C ILE A 101 5.63 14.30 0.58
N THR A 102 5.59 13.76 1.80
CA THR A 102 6.40 12.59 2.15
C THR A 102 5.69 11.29 1.74
N GLY A 103 6.45 10.21 1.60
CA GLY A 103 5.92 8.87 1.33
C GLY A 103 4.87 8.41 2.36
N PRO A 104 5.17 8.49 3.67
CA PRO A 104 4.20 8.14 4.72
C PRO A 104 2.91 8.96 4.65
N GLU A 105 3.00 10.29 4.49
CA GLU A 105 1.81 11.16 4.39
C GLU A 105 0.96 10.84 3.15
N LEU A 106 1.60 10.55 2.01
CA LEU A 106 0.88 10.19 0.79
C LEU A 106 0.13 8.86 0.96
N VAL A 107 0.77 7.87 1.58
CA VAL A 107 0.16 6.56 1.85
C VAL A 107 -0.99 6.69 2.84
N GLU A 108 -0.84 7.49 3.89
CA GLU A 108 -1.91 7.76 4.87
C GLU A 108 -3.14 8.35 4.16
N ARG A 109 -2.96 9.28 3.22
CA ARG A 109 -4.05 9.85 2.43
C ARG A 109 -4.75 8.81 1.55
N PHE A 110 -4.00 7.89 0.93
CA PHE A 110 -4.61 6.78 0.17
C PHE A 110 -5.41 5.84 1.06
N GLN A 111 -4.86 5.49 2.22
CA GLN A 111 -5.55 4.65 3.20
C GLN A 111 -6.84 5.32 3.70
N TYR A 112 -6.81 6.63 3.96
CA TYR A 112 -7.99 7.39 4.35
C TYR A 112 -9.08 7.35 3.26
N GLN A 113 -8.70 7.60 2.01
CA GLN A 113 -9.65 7.57 0.89
C GLN A 113 -10.29 6.19 0.69
N LEU A 114 -9.53 5.11 0.86
CA LEU A 114 -10.04 3.75 0.73
C LEU A 114 -10.85 3.36 1.98
N ILE A 115 -10.21 3.27 3.15
CA ILE A 115 -10.79 2.66 4.35
C ILE A 115 -11.94 3.50 4.92
N HIS A 116 -11.82 4.83 4.89
CA HIS A 116 -12.79 5.70 5.55
C HIS A 116 -13.88 6.20 4.60
N SER A 117 -13.54 6.45 3.32
CA SER A 117 -14.52 7.03 2.38
C SER A 117 -15.24 6.00 1.51
N HIS A 118 -14.63 4.83 1.28
CA HIS A 118 -15.17 3.81 0.37
C HIS A 118 -14.97 2.41 0.95
N TYR A 119 -15.90 1.93 1.77
CA TYR A 119 -15.78 0.58 2.32
C TYR A 119 -15.62 -0.47 1.19
N MET A 120 -14.54 -1.25 1.27
CA MET A 120 -14.24 -2.35 0.35
C MET A 120 -13.69 -3.54 1.15
N ASP A 121 -14.08 -4.75 0.76
CA ASP A 121 -13.52 -5.97 1.34
C ASP A 121 -11.99 -5.97 1.09
N HIS A 122 -11.22 -6.18 2.15
CA HIS A 122 -9.76 -6.23 2.08
C HIS A 122 -9.20 -7.19 3.12
N LEU A 123 -8.03 -7.76 2.83
CA LEU A 123 -7.32 -8.65 3.74
C LEU A 123 -5.82 -8.43 3.62
N MET A 124 -5.20 -8.25 4.78
CA MET A 124 -3.74 -8.18 4.90
C MET A 124 -3.16 -9.60 4.86
N SER A 125 -2.78 -10.06 3.67
CA SER A 125 -2.24 -11.40 3.47
C SER A 125 -1.46 -11.47 2.16
N ASP A 126 -0.44 -12.34 2.15
CA ASP A 126 0.28 -12.70 0.95
C ASP A 126 -0.56 -13.57 0.01
N VAL A 127 -0.36 -13.38 -1.30
CA VAL A 127 -0.85 -14.32 -2.32
C VAL A 127 0.30 -15.23 -2.72
N GLU A 128 0.14 -16.53 -2.46
CA GLU A 128 1.16 -17.55 -2.74
C GLU A 128 0.96 -18.19 -4.11
N LYS A 129 -0.30 -18.32 -4.55
CA LYS A 129 -0.62 -19.03 -5.78
C LYS A 129 -1.82 -18.45 -6.49
N ILE A 130 -1.73 -18.37 -7.82
CA ILE A 130 -2.83 -18.04 -8.72
C ILE A 130 -2.94 -19.18 -9.72
N GLU A 131 -4.13 -19.78 -9.81
CA GLU A 131 -4.42 -20.91 -10.69
C GLU A 131 -5.58 -20.55 -11.62
N PRO A 132 -5.43 -20.68 -12.95
CA PRO A 132 -6.55 -20.48 -13.86
C PRO A 132 -7.61 -21.57 -13.61
N LEU A 133 -8.88 -21.17 -13.66
CA LEU A 133 -10.04 -22.04 -13.56
C LEU A 133 -11.03 -21.66 -14.68
N GLU A 134 -11.94 -22.55 -15.02
CA GLU A 134 -13.04 -22.20 -15.92
C GLU A 134 -13.81 -20.97 -15.36
N GLY A 135 -13.88 -19.91 -16.17
CA GLY A 135 -14.56 -18.67 -15.80
C GLY A 135 -13.78 -17.72 -14.88
N GLY A 136 -12.52 -18.00 -14.53
CA GLY A 136 -11.73 -17.09 -13.69
C GLY A 136 -10.44 -17.68 -13.12
N PHE A 137 -10.16 -17.35 -11.86
CA PHE A 137 -8.92 -17.69 -11.17
C PHE A 137 -9.20 -18.12 -9.74
N HIS A 138 -8.47 -19.13 -9.27
CA HIS A 138 -8.32 -19.44 -7.85
C HIS A 138 -7.07 -18.75 -7.30
N ILE A 139 -7.23 -18.05 -6.18
CA ILE A 139 -6.17 -17.35 -5.47
C ILE A 139 -6.01 -18.03 -4.13
N THR A 140 -4.80 -18.51 -3.82
CA THR A 140 -4.46 -19.06 -2.51
C THR A 140 -3.58 -18.09 -1.76
N THR A 141 -3.99 -17.73 -0.53
CA THR A 141 -3.22 -16.83 0.33
C THR A 141 -2.21 -17.60 1.18
N GLY A 142 -1.30 -16.88 1.85
CA GLY A 142 -0.30 -17.46 2.76
C GLY A 142 -0.91 -18.26 3.92
N GLU A 143 -2.14 -17.93 4.32
CA GLU A 143 -2.91 -18.66 5.33
C GLU A 143 -3.67 -19.88 4.75
N LEU A 144 -3.38 -20.26 3.51
CA LEU A 144 -4.05 -21.35 2.78
C LEU A 144 -5.55 -21.12 2.53
N LYS A 145 -6.04 -19.88 2.69
CA LYS A 145 -7.40 -19.50 2.30
C LYS A 145 -7.48 -19.41 0.78
N LYS A 146 -8.61 -19.85 0.24
CA LYS A 146 -8.87 -19.84 -1.20
C LYS A 146 -10.00 -18.87 -1.53
N TYR A 147 -9.76 -18.07 -2.55
CA TYR A 147 -10.73 -17.14 -3.13
C TYR A 147 -10.84 -17.38 -4.62
N PHE A 148 -12.02 -17.13 -5.19
CA PHE A 148 -12.25 -17.13 -6.62
C PHE A 148 -12.44 -15.70 -7.13
N ALA A 149 -11.91 -15.39 -8.31
CA ALA A 149 -12.22 -14.15 -9.02
C ALA A 149 -12.41 -14.38 -10.51
N LYS A 150 -13.37 -13.67 -11.12
CA LYS A 150 -13.52 -13.65 -12.59
C LYS A 150 -12.38 -12.87 -13.25
N THR A 151 -11.88 -11.83 -12.60
CA THR A 151 -10.83 -10.95 -13.12
C THR A 151 -9.83 -10.59 -12.02
N LEU A 152 -8.57 -10.41 -12.42
CA LEU A 152 -7.48 -10.01 -11.53
C LEU A 152 -6.85 -8.70 -11.98
N ILE A 153 -6.50 -7.85 -11.02
CA ILE A 153 -5.56 -6.74 -11.20
C ILE A 153 -4.34 -7.03 -10.34
N ILE A 154 -3.18 -7.24 -10.96
CA ILE A 154 -1.93 -7.57 -10.25
C ILE A 154 -1.09 -6.29 -10.15
N THR A 155 -0.93 -5.81 -8.92
CA THR A 155 -0.24 -4.57 -8.54
C THR A 155 0.75 -4.81 -7.41
N THR A 156 1.39 -5.98 -7.40
CA THR A 156 2.37 -6.41 -6.39
C THR A 156 3.67 -5.59 -6.42
N GLY A 157 3.88 -4.81 -7.47
CA GLY A 157 5.07 -4.00 -7.65
C GLY A 157 6.32 -4.87 -7.78
N MET A 158 7.42 -4.35 -7.27
CA MET A 158 8.71 -5.05 -7.25
C MET A 158 9.43 -4.77 -5.93
N THR A 159 10.46 -5.54 -5.63
CA THR A 159 11.41 -5.24 -4.56
C THR A 159 12.77 -4.91 -5.16
N ARG A 160 13.45 -3.94 -4.58
CA ARG A 160 14.80 -3.57 -5.01
C ARG A 160 15.77 -4.67 -4.60
N LYS A 161 16.65 -5.07 -5.51
CA LYS A 161 17.74 -5.99 -5.18
C LYS A 161 18.74 -5.25 -4.30
N LYS A 162 18.89 -5.70 -3.06
CA LYS A 162 19.93 -5.24 -2.14
C LYS A 162 21.26 -5.94 -2.48
N LEU A 163 22.37 -5.22 -2.33
CA LEU A 163 23.73 -5.74 -2.52
C LEU A 163 24.17 -6.66 -1.37
N LYS A 164 23.52 -6.53 -0.20
CA LYS A 164 23.74 -7.30 1.04
C LYS A 164 25.16 -7.14 1.58
N ILE A 165 25.66 -5.90 1.60
CA ILE A 165 26.99 -5.57 2.13
C ILE A 165 26.91 -4.82 3.46
N PRO A 166 27.96 -4.88 4.30
CA PRO A 166 28.04 -4.06 5.50
C PRO A 166 27.85 -2.58 5.18
N GLY A 167 27.02 -1.90 5.98
CA GLY A 167 26.70 -0.48 5.81
C GLY A 167 25.56 -0.17 4.82
N GLU A 168 25.07 -1.13 4.02
CA GLU A 168 24.01 -0.84 3.03
C GLU A 168 22.75 -0.23 3.66
N GLU A 169 22.29 -0.78 4.78
CA GLU A 169 21.11 -0.27 5.49
C GLU A 169 21.40 1.01 6.28
N GLU A 170 22.60 1.13 6.87
CA GLU A 170 23.00 2.28 7.69
C GLU A 170 23.13 3.56 6.86
N TYR A 171 23.70 3.43 5.65
CA TYR A 171 23.93 4.53 4.72
C TYR A 171 22.82 4.70 3.69
N GLN A 172 21.72 3.95 3.79
CA GLN A 172 20.54 4.16 2.96
C GLN A 172 20.04 5.60 3.15
N ARG A 173 19.90 6.34 2.04
CA ARG A 173 19.57 7.78 2.01
C ARG A 173 20.62 8.72 2.62
N LYS A 174 21.81 8.22 2.98
CA LYS A 174 22.97 9.02 3.46
C LYS A 174 24.19 8.85 2.57
N GLY A 175 23.98 8.48 1.30
CA GLY A 175 25.05 8.16 0.34
C GLY A 175 24.73 6.93 -0.49
N ILE A 176 23.85 6.04 -0.03
CA ILE A 176 23.33 4.92 -0.82
C ILE A 176 21.91 5.24 -1.29
N PHE A 177 21.77 5.29 -2.62
CA PHE A 177 20.52 5.57 -3.32
C PHE A 177 20.24 4.46 -4.33
N TYR A 178 18.96 4.16 -4.57
CA TYR A 178 18.53 3.13 -5.52
C TYR A 178 18.01 3.73 -6.83
N GLY A 179 18.57 4.87 -7.25
CA GLY A 179 18.32 5.48 -8.56
C GLY A 179 16.99 6.22 -8.71
N ASN A 180 16.39 6.72 -7.63
CA ASN A 180 15.24 7.61 -7.79
C ASN A 180 15.73 8.98 -8.27
N LEU A 181 15.01 9.59 -9.23
CA LEU A 181 15.37 10.90 -9.80
C LEU A 181 15.54 12.00 -8.72
N GLN A 182 14.73 11.93 -7.66
CA GLN A 182 14.76 12.86 -6.53
C GLN A 182 16.08 12.79 -5.74
N ASP A 183 16.77 11.65 -5.78
CA ASP A 183 18.02 11.46 -5.05
C ASP A 183 19.19 12.19 -5.73
N PHE A 184 19.06 12.58 -7.01
CA PHE A 184 20.15 13.18 -7.77
C PHE A 184 20.55 14.58 -7.31
N SER A 185 19.65 15.31 -6.64
CA SER A 185 20.00 16.60 -6.04
C SER A 185 21.04 16.48 -4.92
N PHE A 186 21.14 15.32 -4.26
CA PHE A 186 22.10 15.10 -3.18
C PHE A 186 23.53 14.86 -3.67
N VAL A 187 23.70 14.56 -4.96
CA VAL A 187 25.00 14.18 -5.56
C VAL A 187 25.49 15.18 -6.60
N GLN A 188 24.88 16.37 -6.64
CA GLN A 188 25.24 17.42 -7.59
C GLN A 188 26.66 17.92 -7.33
N GLY A 189 27.54 17.79 -8.32
CA GLY A 189 28.96 18.16 -8.23
C GLY A 189 29.82 17.17 -7.43
N GLU A 190 29.25 16.07 -6.96
CA GLU A 190 29.95 15.04 -6.19
C GLU A 190 30.47 13.92 -7.11
N ASP A 191 31.43 13.16 -6.60
CA ASP A 191 31.91 11.92 -7.23
C ASP A 191 31.00 10.76 -6.82
N VAL A 192 30.49 9.99 -7.79
CA VAL A 192 29.49 8.95 -7.55
C VAL A 192 29.92 7.60 -8.09
N ALA A 193 29.47 6.53 -7.44
CA ALA A 193 29.61 5.16 -7.92
C ALA A 193 28.24 4.57 -8.28
N VAL A 194 28.12 4.00 -9.48
CA VAL A 194 26.93 3.28 -9.96
C VAL A 194 27.23 1.79 -9.94
N ILE A 195 26.44 1.02 -9.18
CA ILE A 195 26.62 -0.43 -9.05
C ILE A 195 25.68 -1.16 -10.02
N GLY A 196 26.24 -1.94 -10.92
CA GLY A 196 25.53 -2.76 -11.90
C GLY A 196 26.03 -2.55 -13.34
N GLY A 197 25.81 -3.55 -14.20
CA GLY A 197 26.22 -3.51 -15.62
C GLY A 197 25.08 -3.70 -16.62
N GLY A 198 23.84 -3.73 -16.17
CA GLY A 198 22.67 -3.83 -17.06
C GLY A 198 22.16 -2.46 -17.51
N ASN A 199 21.13 -2.45 -18.35
CA ASN A 199 20.52 -1.24 -18.91
C ASN A 199 20.13 -0.21 -17.84
N SER A 200 19.61 -0.66 -16.69
CA SER A 200 19.23 0.25 -15.59
C SER A 200 20.42 1.01 -15.01
N ALA A 201 21.60 0.40 -14.93
CA ALA A 201 22.80 1.09 -14.47
C ALA A 201 23.24 2.16 -15.48
N LEU A 202 23.21 1.83 -16.77
CA LEU A 202 23.53 2.79 -17.84
C LEU A 202 22.54 3.96 -17.91
N GLN A 203 21.25 3.70 -17.69
CA GLN A 203 20.24 4.74 -17.62
C GLN A 203 20.48 5.68 -16.43
N VAL A 204 20.92 5.16 -15.27
CA VAL A 204 21.32 6.00 -14.13
C VAL A 204 22.55 6.83 -14.46
N VAL A 205 23.53 6.28 -15.18
CA VAL A 205 24.71 7.02 -15.65
C VAL A 205 24.31 8.16 -16.58
N GLU A 206 23.39 7.92 -17.51
CA GLU A 206 22.85 8.94 -18.41
C GLU A 206 22.14 10.06 -17.62
N ASN A 207 21.33 9.70 -16.62
CA ASN A 207 20.65 10.69 -15.79
C ASN A 207 21.60 11.51 -14.90
N LEU A 208 22.73 10.91 -14.48
CA LEU A 208 23.76 11.61 -13.69
C LEU A 208 24.67 12.49 -14.56
N HIS A 209 24.57 12.37 -15.90
CA HIS A 209 25.36 13.17 -16.82
C HIS A 209 25.03 14.66 -16.64
N GLY A 210 26.05 15.47 -16.37
CA GLY A 210 25.89 16.91 -16.08
C GLY A 210 25.41 17.23 -14.67
N ILE A 211 25.09 16.22 -13.83
CA ILE A 211 24.77 16.39 -12.41
C ILE A 211 25.99 16.07 -11.55
N ALA A 212 26.54 14.86 -11.70
CA ALA A 212 27.70 14.40 -10.96
C ALA A 212 29.01 14.90 -11.60
N LYS A 213 30.07 15.03 -10.79
CA LYS A 213 31.39 15.46 -11.25
C LYS A 213 32.15 14.32 -11.95
N ASN A 214 32.27 13.18 -11.28
CA ASN A 214 32.80 11.95 -11.85
C ASN A 214 31.84 10.79 -11.58
N ILE A 215 31.73 9.88 -12.55
CA ILE A 215 30.86 8.71 -12.45
C ILE A 215 31.71 7.45 -12.60
N HIS A 216 31.74 6.61 -11.56
CA HIS A 216 32.43 5.33 -11.53
C HIS A 216 31.42 4.19 -11.67
N ILE A 217 31.48 3.42 -12.76
CA ILE A 217 30.62 2.24 -12.93
C ILE A 217 31.36 1.02 -12.36
N ILE A 218 30.71 0.30 -11.44
CA ILE A 218 31.22 -0.93 -10.85
C ILE A 218 30.29 -2.07 -11.27
N SER A 219 30.83 -3.03 -12.01
CA SER A 219 30.09 -4.21 -12.46
C SER A 219 30.92 -5.47 -12.27
N ASP A 220 30.24 -6.55 -11.92
CA ASP A 220 30.75 -7.93 -11.92
C ASP A 220 30.76 -8.56 -13.33
N LEU A 221 30.19 -7.87 -14.31
CA LEU A 221 30.16 -8.25 -15.71
C LEU A 221 31.05 -7.31 -16.53
N LYS A 222 31.62 -7.85 -17.61
CA LYS A 222 32.33 -7.02 -18.58
C LYS A 222 31.29 -6.20 -19.34
N LEU A 223 31.37 -4.87 -19.24
CA LEU A 223 30.53 -3.97 -20.02
C LEU A 223 30.91 -4.13 -21.50
N THR A 224 29.94 -4.47 -22.34
CA THR A 224 30.11 -4.59 -23.80
C THR A 224 29.34 -3.50 -24.52
#